data_AF-A0Y5F2-F1
#
_entry.id   AF-A0Y5F2-F1
#
_cell.length_a   1.000
_cell.length_b   1.000
_cell.length_c   1.000
_cell.angle_alpha   90.00
_cell.angle_beta   90.00
_cell.angle_gamma   90.00
#
_symmetry.space_group_name_H-M   'P 1'
#
loop_
_entity.id
_entity.type
_entity.pdbx_description
1 polymer ?
#
loop_
_entity_poly.entity_id
_entity_poly.type
_entity_poly.pdbx_seq_one_letter_code
_entity_poly.pdbx_strand_id
1 'polypeptide(L)'
;EILGDLHNLFGDTDSVHVELNDDGYVLTNAIKGDSVKDVLKFVDYDSAILAENFAYQINKLDASEQCKAGYLAELNAGLEGYTYFED
;
A
#
# COMPACT_ATOMS: atom_id res chain seq x y z
N GLU A 1 0.62 -14.32 -11.68
CA GLU A 1 -0.10 -15.52 -11.18
C GLU A 1 -1.58 -15.43 -11.54
N ILE A 2 -2.35 -16.53 -11.58
CA ILE A 2 -3.82 -16.49 -11.87
C ILE A 2 -4.64 -17.08 -10.70
N LEU A 3 -3.99 -17.44 -9.59
CA LEU A 3 -4.62 -18.06 -8.41
C LEU A 3 -4.18 -17.36 -7.11
N GLY A 4 -4.06 -16.02 -7.17
CA GLY A 4 -3.82 -15.19 -6.00
C GLY A 4 -5.13 -14.97 -5.25
N ASP A 5 -5.46 -15.87 -4.33
CA ASP A 5 -6.46 -15.53 -3.33
C ASP A 5 -5.88 -14.37 -2.51
N LEU A 6 -6.57 -13.21 -2.47
CA LEU A 6 -6.28 -12.05 -1.62
C LEU A 6 -6.45 -12.41 -0.13
N HIS A 7 -5.72 -13.42 0.33
CA HIS A 7 -5.82 -13.94 1.67
C HIS A 7 -5.22 -12.88 2.61
N ASN A 8 -6.08 -12.20 3.36
CA ASN A 8 -5.76 -11.01 4.15
C ASN A 8 -5.40 -9.74 3.35
N LEU A 9 -5.90 -9.59 2.12
CA LEU A 9 -5.65 -8.38 1.30
C LEU A 9 -4.16 -8.16 0.96
N PHE A 10 -3.37 -9.22 0.91
CA PHE A 10 -2.03 -9.18 0.30
C PHE A 10 -2.19 -9.22 -1.22
N GLY A 11 -1.89 -8.10 -1.87
CA GLY A 11 -1.98 -7.98 -3.32
C GLY A 11 -0.76 -8.53 -4.05
N ASP A 12 -0.67 -8.25 -5.34
CA ASP A 12 0.40 -8.79 -6.18
C ASP A 12 1.79 -8.33 -5.70
N THR A 13 2.79 -9.18 -5.94
CA THR A 13 4.17 -8.86 -5.58
C THR A 13 4.92 -8.07 -6.65
N ASP A 14 5.89 -7.25 -6.25
CA ASP A 14 6.87 -6.65 -7.14
C ASP A 14 7.55 -7.75 -7.97
N SER A 15 7.54 -7.60 -9.29
CA SER A 15 8.16 -8.54 -10.21
C SER A 15 9.03 -7.82 -11.23
N VAL A 16 10.10 -8.49 -11.66
CA VAL A 16 11.04 -8.01 -12.67
C VAL A 16 11.32 -9.13 -13.65
N HIS A 17 11.56 -8.78 -14.91
CA HIS A 17 12.08 -9.72 -15.89
C HIS A 17 13.62 -9.73 -15.81
N VAL A 18 14.21 -10.92 -15.84
CA VAL A 18 15.67 -11.09 -15.85
C VAL A 18 16.07 -11.56 -17.24
N GLU A 19 16.82 -10.74 -17.96
CA GLU A 19 17.35 -11.06 -19.29
C GLU A 19 18.86 -11.30 -19.20
N LEU A 20 19.33 -12.39 -19.81
CA LEU A 20 20.76 -12.73 -19.88
C LEU A 20 21.37 -12.17 -21.16
N ASN A 21 22.58 -11.61 -21.04
CA ASN A 21 23.40 -11.18 -22.17
C ASN A 21 24.85 -11.66 -22.00
N ASP A 22 25.70 -11.39 -22.99
CA ASP A 22 27.10 -11.84 -22.97
C ASP A 22 27.93 -11.24 -21.82
N ASP A 23 27.48 -10.10 -21.27
CA ASP A 23 28.14 -9.37 -20.19
C ASP A 23 27.57 -9.67 -18.78
N GLY A 24 26.53 -10.52 -18.68
CA GLY A 24 25.85 -10.86 -17.43
C GLY A 24 24.33 -10.88 -17.55
N TYR A 25 23.65 -10.15 -16.65
CA TYR A 25 22.20 -10.06 -16.63
C TYR A 25 21.74 -8.61 -16.52
N VAL A 26 20.56 -8.33 -17.05
CA VAL A 26 19.86 -7.04 -16.92
C VAL A 26 18.47 -7.29 -16.34
N LEU A 27 18.03 -6.40 -15.46
CA LEU A 27 16.64 -6.39 -14.98
C LEU A 27 15.83 -5.47 -15.90
N THR A 28 14.79 -6.01 -16.50
CA THR A 28 13.86 -5.29 -17.36
C THR A 28 12.44 -5.43 -16.82
N ASN A 29 11.52 -4.60 -17.33
CA ASN A 29 10.10 -4.69 -17.06
C ASN A 29 9.75 -4.83 -15.57
N ALA A 30 10.18 -3.86 -14.76
CA ALA A 30 9.75 -3.78 -13.37
C ALA A 30 8.23 -3.52 -13.31
N ILE A 31 7.51 -4.45 -12.71
CA ILE A 31 6.09 -4.36 -12.41
C ILE A 31 5.99 -4.19 -10.90
N LYS A 32 5.44 -3.05 -10.50
CA LYS A 32 5.18 -2.78 -9.09
C LYS A 32 3.95 -3.58 -8.65
N GLY A 33 4.04 -4.25 -7.51
CA GLY A 33 2.93 -4.91 -6.88
C GLY A 33 1.93 -3.92 -6.28
N ASP A 34 0.88 -4.45 -5.67
CA ASP A 34 -0.25 -3.63 -5.22
C ASP A 34 0.07 -2.86 -3.93
N SER A 35 -0.43 -1.62 -3.86
CA SER A 35 -0.52 -0.90 -2.59
C SER A 35 -1.77 -1.30 -1.80
N VAL A 36 -1.82 -0.95 -0.51
CA VAL A 36 -3.03 -1.14 0.32
C VAL A 36 -4.24 -0.45 -0.33
N LYS A 37 -4.05 0.72 -0.94
CA LYS A 37 -5.09 1.42 -1.70
C LYS A 37 -5.59 0.63 -2.91
N ASP A 38 -4.70 -0.02 -3.66
CA ASP A 38 -5.08 -0.80 -4.84
C ASP A 38 -5.91 -2.03 -4.45
N VAL A 39 -5.54 -2.67 -3.34
CA VAL A 39 -6.30 -3.81 -2.81
C VAL A 39 -7.66 -3.38 -2.21
N LEU A 40 -7.73 -2.23 -1.52
CA LEU A 40 -9.01 -1.69 -1.05
C LEU A 40 -9.97 -1.41 -2.22
N LYS A 41 -9.45 -0.86 -3.32
CA LYS A 41 -10.23 -0.64 -4.53
C LYS A 41 -10.71 -1.95 -5.16
N PHE A 42 -9.93 -3.01 -5.07
CA PHE A 42 -10.31 -4.33 -5.57
C PHE A 42 -11.55 -4.90 -4.85
N VAL A 43 -11.76 -4.56 -3.58
CA VAL A 43 -12.95 -4.95 -2.80
C VAL A 43 -14.04 -3.87 -2.77
N ASP A 44 -14.07 -3.00 -3.78
CA ASP A 44 -15.02 -1.88 -3.92
C ASP A 44 -15.04 -0.92 -2.71
N TYR A 45 -13.89 -0.77 -2.04
CA TYR A 45 -13.75 0.15 -0.90
C TYR A 45 -12.95 1.40 -1.29
N ASP A 46 -13.50 2.57 -0.99
CA ASP A 46 -12.84 3.84 -1.28
C ASP A 46 -11.91 4.25 -0.13
N SER A 47 -10.60 4.20 -0.37
CA SER A 47 -9.58 4.65 0.57
C SER A 47 -9.73 6.12 0.97
N ALA A 48 -10.32 6.97 0.13
CA ALA A 48 -10.56 8.37 0.46
C ALA A 48 -11.63 8.50 1.54
N ILE A 49 -12.71 7.71 1.45
CA ILE A 49 -13.75 7.64 2.48
C ILE A 49 -13.17 7.14 3.81
N LEU A 50 -12.25 6.18 3.76
CA LEU A 50 -11.52 5.70 4.95
C LEU A 50 -10.72 6.82 5.61
N ALA A 51 -9.92 7.53 4.81
CA ALA A 51 -9.08 8.63 5.29
C ALA A 51 -9.90 9.77 5.89
N GLU A 52 -11.01 10.15 5.24
CA GLU A 52 -11.93 11.17 5.75
C GLU A 52 -12.57 10.78 7.09
N ASN A 53 -13.08 9.55 7.18
CA ASN A 53 -13.69 9.05 8.41
C ASN A 53 -12.68 8.98 9.55
N PHE A 54 -11.46 8.52 9.27
CA PHE A 54 -10.40 8.47 10.28
C PHE A 54 -10.01 9.87 10.74
N ALA A 55 -9.83 10.82 9.81
CA ALA A 55 -9.53 12.21 10.15
C ALA A 55 -10.64 12.84 11.01
N TYR A 56 -11.90 12.54 10.72
CA TYR A 56 -13.02 12.98 11.55
C TYR A 56 -12.93 12.44 12.99
N GLN A 57 -12.52 11.17 13.19
CA GLN A 57 -12.33 10.61 14.53
C GLN A 57 -11.12 11.21 15.25
N ILE A 58 -9.99 11.37 14.57
CA ILE A 58 -8.77 11.97 15.13
C ILE A 58 -9.02 13.41 15.59
N ASN A 59 -9.79 14.17 14.84
CA ASN A 59 -10.13 15.55 15.20
C ASN A 59 -10.95 15.66 16.49
N LYS A 60 -11.66 14.59 16.90
CA LYS A 60 -12.42 14.54 18.15
C LYS A 60 -11.60 14.12 19.36
N LEU A 61 -10.37 13.63 19.16
CA LEU A 61 -9.51 13.23 20.26
C LEU A 61 -9.06 14.44 21.06
N ASP A 62 -9.06 14.29 22.38
CA ASP A 62 -8.40 15.21 23.29
C ASP A 62 -6.89 14.92 23.29
N ALA A 63 -6.25 15.34 22.20
CA ALA A 63 -4.83 15.15 21.92
C ALA A 63 -4.24 16.44 21.32
N SER A 64 -2.93 16.62 21.42
CA SER A 64 -2.27 17.76 20.78
C SER A 64 -2.37 17.68 19.26
N GLU A 65 -2.42 18.83 18.59
CA GLU A 65 -2.44 18.90 17.12
C GLU A 65 -1.25 18.18 16.49
N GLN A 66 -0.11 18.18 17.17
CA GLN A 66 1.09 17.48 16.72
C GLN A 66 0.94 15.95 16.78
N CYS A 67 0.24 15.45 17.79
CA CYS A 67 -0.08 14.03 17.91
C CYS A 67 -1.12 13.59 16.86
N LYS A 68 -2.15 14.41 16.64
CA LYS A 68 -3.15 14.20 15.57
C LYS A 68 -2.51 14.16 14.18
N ALA A 69 -1.60 15.10 13.90
CA ALA A 69 -0.85 15.12 12.64
C ALA A 69 0.01 13.86 12.45
N GLY A 70 0.60 13.34 13.53
CA GLY A 70 1.32 12.06 13.52
C GLY A 70 0.43 10.90 13.11
N TYR A 71 -0.74 10.75 13.71
CA TYR A 71 -1.68 9.68 13.36
C TYR A 71 -2.16 9.74 11.91
N LEU A 72 -2.41 10.94 11.38
CA LEU A 72 -2.80 11.12 9.98
C LEU A 72 -1.65 10.79 9.03
N ALA A 73 -0.42 11.14 9.39
CA ALA A 73 0.75 10.80 8.60
C ALA A 73 0.97 9.28 8.56
N GLU A 74 0.82 8.59 9.70
CA GLU A 74 0.92 7.12 9.78
C GLU A 74 -0.17 6.43 8.94
N LEU A 75 -1.42 6.91 8.99
CA LEU A 75 -2.50 6.36 8.16
C LEU A 75 -2.19 6.50 6.67
N ASN A 76 -1.79 7.69 6.23
CA ASN A 76 -1.50 7.95 4.83
C ASN A 76 -0.31 7.11 4.35
N ALA A 77 0.74 6.99 5.17
CA ALA A 77 1.87 6.12 4.87
C ALA A 77 1.44 4.65 4.73
N GLY A 78 0.53 4.16 5.59
CA GLY A 78 -0.01 2.81 5.47
C GLY A 78 -0.90 2.58 4.24
N LEU A 79 -1.67 3.59 3.82
CA LEU A 79 -2.53 3.49 2.62
C LEU A 79 -1.74 3.54 1.31
N GLU A 80 -0.67 4.34 1.27
CA GLU A 80 0.25 4.44 0.12
C GLU A 80 1.32 3.34 0.14
N GLY A 81 1.48 2.69 1.29
CA GLY A 81 2.42 1.61 1.52
C GLY A 81 2.08 0.34 0.74
N TYR A 82 3.10 -0.47 0.60
CA TYR A 82 2.99 -1.79 0.00
C TYR A 82 2.24 -2.74 0.93
N THR A 83 1.55 -3.75 0.39
CA THR A 83 0.72 -4.64 1.22
C THR A 83 1.53 -5.56 2.14
N TYR A 84 2.85 -5.65 1.94
CA TYR A 84 3.74 -6.49 2.73
C TYR A 84 4.50 -5.67 3.79
N PHE A 85 4.98 -6.35 4.83
CA PHE A 85 5.75 -5.73 5.91
C PHE A 85 7.06 -5.11 5.39
N GLU A 86 7.39 -3.92 5.90
CA GLU A 86 8.72 -3.31 5.77
C GLU A 86 9.59 -3.75 6.97
N ASP A 87 10.86 -4.07 6.74
CA ASP A 87 11.85 -4.51 7.76
C ASP A 87 12.39 -3.35 8.62
#